data_AF-A0A8J3K6J0-F1
#
_entry.id   AF-A0A8J3K6J0-F1
#
_cell.length_a   1.000
_cell.length_b   1.000
_cell.length_c   1.000
_cell.angle_alpha   90.00
_cell.angle_beta   90.00
_cell.angle_gamma   90.00
#
_symmetry.space_group_name_H-M   'P 1'
#
loop_
_entity.id
_entity.type
_entity.pdbx_description
1 polymer ?
#
loop_
_entity_poly.entity_id
_entity_poly.type
_entity_poly.pdbx_seq_one_letter_code
_entity_poly.pdbx_strand_id
1 'polypeptide(L)'
;MTQLTGEPPQTLRLAADLESLAEALHRAPLPPPERPSAMDASVATAHLATVRAAEHALVALADGLLTDADRLYLVAATHRRAEEQSAADLDRVRDPRRPRGMW
;
A
#
# COMPACT_ATOMS: atom_id res chain seq x y z
N MET A 1 -14.33 13.34 -24.46
CA MET A 1 -15.03 12.38 -23.57
C MET A 1 -13.98 11.38 -23.12
N THR A 2 -13.42 11.54 -21.93
CA THR A 2 -12.62 10.50 -21.29
C THR A 2 -13.61 9.51 -20.67
N GLN A 3 -13.65 8.29 -21.19
CA GLN A 3 -14.34 7.18 -20.54
C GLN A 3 -13.73 7.04 -19.14
N LEU A 4 -14.47 7.49 -18.13
CA LEU A 4 -14.28 7.05 -16.76
C LEU A 4 -14.71 5.59 -16.74
N THR A 5 -13.81 4.69 -17.08
CA THR A 5 -13.95 3.27 -16.75
C THR A 5 -14.25 3.23 -15.26
N GLY A 6 -15.42 2.73 -14.86
CA GLY A 6 -15.88 2.68 -13.46
C GLY A 6 -15.03 1.79 -12.54
N GLU A 7 -13.86 1.40 -13.00
CA GLU A 7 -12.83 0.68 -12.27
C GLU A 7 -11.91 1.67 -11.56
N PRO A 8 -11.61 1.47 -10.27
CA PRO A 8 -10.63 2.31 -9.59
C PRO A 8 -9.27 2.19 -10.30
N PRO A 9 -8.49 3.28 -10.36
CA PRO A 9 -7.16 3.26 -10.95
C PRO A 9 -6.33 2.14 -10.33
N GLN A 10 -5.50 1.48 -11.14
CA GLN A 10 -4.70 0.31 -10.74
C GLN A 10 -3.87 0.57 -9.48
N THR A 11 -3.39 1.81 -9.29
CA THR A 11 -2.67 2.25 -8.08
C THR A 11 -3.49 2.11 -6.80
N LEU A 12 -4.79 2.45 -6.84
CA LEU A 12 -5.68 2.31 -5.68
C LEU A 12 -6.04 0.86 -5.40
N ARG A 13 -6.15 0.03 -6.44
CA ARG A 13 -6.33 -1.43 -6.30
C ARG A 13 -5.12 -2.06 -5.61
N LEU A 14 -3.92 -1.75 -6.10
CA LEU A 14 -2.69 -2.25 -5.50
C LEU A 14 -2.53 -1.80 -4.04
N ALA A 15 -2.87 -0.54 -3.72
CA ALA A 15 -2.83 -0.07 -2.33
C ALA A 15 -3.76 -0.90 -1.42
N ALA A 16 -4.99 -1.16 -1.85
CA ALA A 16 -5.94 -1.98 -1.11
C ALA A 16 -5.50 -3.45 -0.99
N ASP A 17 -4.86 -4.00 -2.04
CA ASP A 17 -4.30 -5.36 -1.99
C ASP A 17 -3.16 -5.47 -0.96
N LEU A 18 -2.32 -4.44 -0.84
CA LEU A 18 -1.26 -4.39 0.17
C LEU A 18 -1.82 -4.29 1.60
N GLU A 19 -2.86 -3.48 1.83
CA GLU A 19 -3.55 -3.41 3.12
C GLU A 19 -4.16 -4.77 3.51
N SER A 20 -4.84 -5.41 2.56
CA SER A 20 -5.43 -6.75 2.75
C SER A 20 -4.37 -7.79 3.11
N LEU A 21 -3.21 -7.75 2.43
CA LEU A 21 -2.09 -8.63 2.73
C LEU A 21 -1.49 -8.35 4.12
N ALA A 22 -1.32 -7.08 4.49
CA ALA A 22 -0.84 -6.69 5.82
C ALA A 22 -1.80 -7.17 6.92
N GLU A 23 -3.10 -7.01 6.72
CA GLU A 23 -4.12 -7.48 7.66
C GLU A 23 -4.12 -9.01 7.77
N ALA A 24 -3.93 -9.72 6.66
CA ALA A 24 -3.80 -11.17 6.65
C ALA A 24 -2.56 -11.64 7.44
N LEU A 25 -1.43 -10.94 7.33
CA LEU A 25 -0.22 -11.24 8.10
C LEU A 25 -0.43 -10.97 9.60
N HIS A 26 -1.11 -9.88 9.97
CA HIS A 26 -1.43 -9.59 11.37
C HIS A 26 -2.39 -10.61 12.00
N ARG A 27 -3.29 -11.19 11.20
CA ARG A 27 -4.22 -12.24 11.65
C ARG A 27 -3.65 -13.65 11.56
N ALA A 28 -2.48 -13.83 10.93
CA ALA A 28 -1.91 -15.15 10.73
C ALA A 28 -1.60 -15.79 12.11
N PRO A 29 -2.09 -17.00 12.39
CA PRO A 29 -1.79 -17.66 13.64
C PRO A 29 -0.29 -17.98 13.68
N LEU A 30 0.41 -17.40 14.64
CA LEU A 30 1.80 -17.74 14.90
C LEU A 30 1.84 -19.12 15.57
N PRO A 31 2.73 -20.03 15.13
CA PRO A 31 2.87 -21.31 15.79
C PRO A 31 3.25 -21.05 17.26
N PRO A 32 2.60 -21.73 18.22
CA PRO A 32 2.95 -21.56 19.62
C PRO A 32 4.43 -21.91 19.78
N PRO A 33 5.17 -21.19 20.65
CA PRO A 33 6.54 -21.51 20.98
C PRO A 33 6.56 -22.81 21.82
N GLU A 34 6.33 -23.95 21.17
CA GLU A 34 6.40 -25.25 21.80
C GLU A 34 7.86 -25.57 22.08
N ARG A 35 8.15 -25.89 23.34
CA ARG A 35 9.47 -26.40 23.70
C ARG A 35 9.52 -27.86 23.24
N PRO A 36 10.38 -28.24 22.28
CA PRO A 36 10.54 -29.63 21.90
C PRO A 36 10.93 -30.44 23.14
N SER A 37 10.05 -31.35 23.55
CA SER A 37 10.08 -32.06 24.84
C SER A 37 11.21 -33.08 24.98
N ALA A 38 11.95 -33.34 23.89
CA ALA A 38 13.10 -34.24 23.83
C ALA A 38 14.43 -33.53 23.50
N MET A 39 14.46 -32.19 23.45
CA MET A 39 15.65 -31.43 23.05
C MET A 39 16.44 -30.89 24.24
N ASP A 40 17.76 -30.80 24.03
CA ASP A 40 18.69 -30.17 24.95
C ASP A 40 18.29 -28.72 25.24
N ALA A 41 18.56 -28.23 26.46
CA ALA A 41 18.07 -26.92 26.90
C ALA A 41 18.55 -25.76 26.01
N SER A 42 19.80 -25.84 25.53
CA SER A 42 20.39 -24.86 24.60
C SER A 42 19.69 -24.83 23.24
N VAL A 43 19.34 -26.01 22.71
CA VAL A 43 18.63 -26.16 21.44
C VAL A 43 17.20 -25.62 21.54
N ALA A 44 16.52 -25.91 22.66
CA ALA A 44 15.21 -25.35 22.95
C ALA A 44 15.26 -23.80 23.02
N THR A 45 16.27 -23.21 23.66
CA THR A 45 16.42 -21.74 23.71
C THR A 45 16.68 -21.15 22.33
N ALA A 46 17.55 -21.77 21.52
CA ALA A 46 17.82 -21.33 20.16
C ALA A 46 16.57 -21.41 19.27
N HIS A 47 15.79 -22.49 19.39
CA HIS A 47 14.51 -22.64 18.68
C HIS A 47 13.53 -21.51 19.03
N LEU A 48 13.34 -21.23 20.32
CA LEU A 48 12.46 -20.16 20.78
C LEU A 48 12.91 -18.78 20.30
N ALA A 49 14.23 -18.53 20.27
CA ALA A 49 14.77 -17.28 19.74
C ALA A 49 14.46 -17.11 18.24
N THR A 50 14.60 -18.19 17.46
CA THR A 50 14.25 -18.19 16.02
C THR A 50 12.76 -17.97 15.79
N VAL A 51 11.88 -18.62 16.57
CA VAL A 51 10.42 -18.43 16.47
C VAL A 51 10.05 -16.98 16.74
N ARG A 52 10.62 -16.37 17.78
CA ARG A 52 10.40 -14.94 18.09
C ARG A 52 10.95 -14.03 16.99
N ALA A 53 12.13 -14.32 16.46
CA ALA A 53 12.69 -13.53 15.35
C ALA A 53 11.80 -13.60 14.10
N ALA A 54 11.23 -14.76 13.80
CA ALA A 54 10.28 -14.93 12.71
C ALA A 54 8.97 -14.15 12.94
N GLU A 55 8.43 -14.17 14.16
CA GLU A 55 7.29 -13.35 14.56
C GLU A 55 7.57 -11.85 14.36
N HIS A 56 8.70 -11.35 14.84
CA HIS A 56 9.10 -9.96 14.64
C HIS A 56 9.26 -9.58 13.16
N ALA A 57 9.81 -10.49 12.35
CA ALA A 57 9.96 -10.28 10.91
C ALA A 57 8.61 -10.19 10.18
N LEU A 58 7.62 -11.00 10.58
CA LEU A 58 6.27 -10.96 10.01
C LEU A 58 5.54 -9.66 10.34
N VAL A 59 5.67 -9.17 11.59
CA VAL A 59 5.13 -7.86 11.99
C VAL A 59 5.79 -6.73 11.18
N ALA A 60 7.12 -6.72 11.11
CA ALA A 60 7.84 -5.70 10.35
C ALA A 60 7.49 -5.72 8.85
N LEU A 61 7.23 -6.90 8.29
CA LEU A 61 6.76 -7.02 6.91
C LEU A 61 5.36 -6.42 6.74
N ALA A 62 4.43 -6.71 7.65
CA ALA A 62 3.07 -6.15 7.60
C ALA A 62 3.08 -4.62 7.72
N ASP A 63 3.89 -4.06 8.63
CA ASP A 63 4.08 -2.60 8.75
C ASP A 63 4.68 -1.98 7.46
N GLY A 64 5.61 -2.69 6.83
CA GLY A 64 6.19 -2.30 5.55
C GLY A 64 5.14 -2.24 4.42
N LEU A 65 4.25 -3.24 4.36
CA LEU A 65 3.16 -3.27 3.38
C LEU A 65 2.16 -2.12 3.56
N LEU A 66 1.81 -1.78 4.81
CA LEU A 66 0.96 -0.62 5.11
C LEU A 66 1.64 0.70 4.68
N THR A 67 2.94 0.83 4.96
CA THR A 67 3.72 2.01 4.54
C THR A 67 3.73 2.15 3.02
N ASP A 68 3.86 1.06 2.29
CA ASP A 68 3.83 1.06 0.83
C ASP A 68 2.42 1.35 0.28
N ALA A 69 1.36 0.86 0.93
CA ALA A 69 -0.02 1.21 0.60
C ALA A 69 -0.27 2.73 0.75
N ASP A 70 0.15 3.33 1.86
CA ASP A 70 0.05 4.77 2.10
C ASP A 70 0.75 5.59 1.01
N ARG A 71 1.94 5.16 0.58
CA ARG A 71 2.67 5.79 -0.53
C ARG A 71 1.88 5.72 -1.84
N LEU A 72 1.25 4.58 -2.13
CA LEU A 72 0.43 4.43 -3.33
C LEU A 72 -0.82 5.32 -3.28
N TYR A 73 -1.47 5.47 -2.12
CA TYR A 73 -2.57 6.43 -1.95
C TYR A 73 -2.11 7.87 -2.20
N LEU A 74 -0.93 8.25 -1.70
CA LEU A 74 -0.36 9.57 -1.95
C LEU A 74 -0.12 9.79 -3.45
N VAL A 75 0.49 8.82 -4.13
CA VAL A 75 0.70 8.87 -5.59
C VAL A 75 -0.63 9.05 -6.32
N ALA A 76 -1.65 8.24 -5.99
CA ALA A 76 -2.96 8.36 -6.60
C ALA A 76 -3.61 9.74 -6.37
N ALA A 77 -3.49 10.30 -5.16
CA ALA A 77 -3.99 11.64 -4.85
C ALA A 77 -3.27 12.74 -5.65
N THR A 78 -1.94 12.64 -5.77
CA THR A 78 -1.16 13.60 -6.57
C THR A 78 -1.50 13.52 -8.06
N HIS A 79 -1.70 12.32 -8.60
CA HIS A 79 -2.11 12.12 -9.98
C HIS A 79 -3.48 12.75 -10.26
N ARG A 80 -4.47 12.47 -9.41
CA ARG A 80 -5.81 13.07 -9.52
C ARG A 80 -5.76 14.59 -9.49
N ARG A 81 -4.96 15.19 -8.61
CA ARG A 81 -4.79 16.64 -8.55
C ARG A 81 -4.18 17.21 -9.83
N ALA A 82 -3.23 16.50 -10.44
CA ALA A 82 -2.65 16.89 -11.72
C ALA A 82 -3.65 16.81 -12.88
N GLU A 83 -4.51 15.78 -12.88
CA GLU A 83 -5.62 15.66 -13.84
C GLU A 83 -6.63 16.80 -13.69
N GLU A 84 -7.06 17.11 -12.47
CA GLU A 84 -7.99 18.21 -12.17
C GLU A 84 -7.41 19.57 -12.61
N GLN A 85 -6.12 19.80 -12.35
CA GLN A 85 -5.43 21.02 -12.79
C GLN A 85 -5.36 21.12 -14.32
N SER A 86 -5.03 20.01 -14.99
CA SER A 86 -4.96 19.95 -16.45
C SER A 86 -6.33 20.19 -17.10
N ALA A 87 -7.41 19.62 -16.51
CA ALA A 87 -8.77 19.85 -16.96
C ALA A 87 -9.17 21.34 -16.82
N ALA A 88 -8.87 21.95 -15.67
CA ALA A 88 -9.12 23.37 -15.45
C ALA A 88 -8.36 24.27 -16.44
N ASP A 89 -7.11 23.94 -16.77
CA ASP A 89 -6.32 24.69 -17.74
C ASP A 89 -6.85 24.53 -19.17
N LEU A 90 -7.28 23.33 -19.56
CA LEU A 90 -7.95 23.10 -20.84
C LEU A 90 -9.26 23.88 -20.96
N ASP A 91 -10.06 23.94 -19.89
CA ASP A 91 -11.30 24.72 -19.87
C ASP A 91 -11.03 26.22 -20.03
N ARG A 92 -9.99 26.75 -19.37
CA ARG A 92 -9.56 28.15 -19.52
C ARG A 92 -9.08 28.49 -20.94
N VAL A 93 -8.44 27.55 -21.64
CA VAL A 93 -7.98 27.73 -23.03
C VAL A 93 -9.15 27.64 -24.01
N ARG A 94 -10.14 26.80 -23.72
CA ARG A 94 -11.32 26.62 -24.56
C ARG A 94 -12.36 27.72 -24.43
N ASP A 95 -12.32 28.53 -23.39
CA ASP A 95 -13.30 29.62 -23.17
C ASP A 95 -13.32 30.60 -24.38
N PRO A 96 -14.37 30.56 -25.21
CA PRO A 96 -14.44 31.34 -26.44
C PRO A 96 -14.72 32.83 -26.19
N ARG A 97 -14.97 33.24 -24.93
CA ARG A 97 -15.18 34.64 -24.55
C ARG A 97 -13.89 35.38 -24.18
N ARG A 98 -12.75 34.68 -24.10
CA ARG A 98 -11.45 35.37 -23.98
C ARG A 98 -11.09 36.02 -25.31
N PRO A 99 -10.80 37.34 -25.35
CA PRO A 99 -10.27 37.95 -26.56
C PRO A 99 -8.96 37.22 -26.88
N ARG A 100 -8.93 36.51 -28.01
CA ARG A 100 -7.69 35.97 -28.55
C ARG A 100 -6.82 37.18 -28.87
N GLY A 101 -5.99 37.58 -27.92
CA GLY A 101 -4.97 38.59 -28.14
C GLY A 101 -4.17 38.14 -29.34
N MET A 102 -4.14 38.99 -30.38
CA MET A 102 -3.21 38.89 -31.48
C MET A 102 -1.81 38.70 -30.89
N TRP A 103 -1.28 37.50 -31.06
CA TRP A 103 0.16 37.24 -31.06
C TRP A 103 0.60 37.23 -32.51
#